data_AF-A0A7X2PS70-F1
#
_entry.id   AF-A0A7X2PS70-F1
#
_cell.length_a   1.000
_cell.length_b   1.000
_cell.length_c   1.000
_cell.angle_alpha   90.00
_cell.angle_beta   90.00
_cell.angle_gamma   90.00
#
_symmetry.space_group_name_H-M   'P 1'
#
loop_
_entity.id
_entity.type
_entity.pdbx_description
1 polymer ?
#
loop_
_entity_poly.entity_id
_entity_poly.type
_entity_poly.pdbx_seq_one_letter_code
_entity_poly.pdbx_strand_id
1 'polypeptide(L)'
;MQIENPLPVPPAPPPSGNPSASRKKWGALGTLGVLLFKFKGFVLLALTKGKLVLLGLTKLNTLLSMLASIGVYWLLYGWKFGLGFVLSIYVHEMGHVMALARYGIPASAPMFIPFFGAFIRLKAYPATAGEDARVGLAGPLWGLGAALACMGIWQATGSGLFAALARVGAWINVFNLIPIWQLDGGRGFRALTRHHRMLIAALSAVLWMWTSETMLIVVAIASVWRCFTKDTPGQPDDMVFYQFAGLLAALAAVYAVTAGPAQF
;
A
#
# COMPACT_ATOMS: atom_id res chain seq x y z
N MET A 1 15.50 44.43 72.86
CA MET A 1 15.46 43.25 71.97
C MET A 1 14.72 43.70 70.72
N GLN A 2 15.44 44.11 69.68
CA GLN A 2 14.84 44.57 68.42
C GLN A 2 14.49 43.33 67.59
N ILE A 3 13.23 43.20 67.21
CA ILE A 3 12.72 42.10 66.39
C ILE A 3 12.96 42.51 64.93
N GLU A 4 13.94 41.90 64.27
CA GLU A 4 14.14 42.08 62.83
C GLU A 4 12.96 41.48 62.07
N ASN A 5 12.32 42.30 61.23
CA ASN A 5 11.28 41.84 60.31
C ASN A 5 11.94 41.05 59.16
N PRO A 6 11.40 39.88 58.75
CA PRO A 6 11.92 39.15 57.61
C PRO A 6 11.75 39.95 56.31
N LEU A 7 12.76 39.88 55.44
CA LEU A 7 12.75 40.53 54.13
C LEU A 7 11.60 40.01 53.24
N PRO A 8 11.03 40.85 52.34
CA PRO A 8 9.96 40.43 51.45
C PRO A 8 10.43 39.33 50.49
N VAL A 9 9.67 38.23 50.43
CA VAL A 9 9.92 37.14 49.48
C VAL A 9 9.61 37.65 48.05
N PRO A 10 10.53 37.51 47.08
CA PRO A 10 10.28 37.95 45.72
C PRO A 10 9.10 37.18 45.10
N PRO A 11 8.28 37.83 44.26
CA PRO A 11 7.13 37.18 43.63
C PRO A 11 7.59 36.03 42.74
N ALA A 12 6.85 34.91 42.82
CA ALA A 12 7.13 33.73 42.02
C ALA A 12 7.07 34.07 40.51
N PRO A 13 7.98 33.51 39.68
CA PRO A 13 7.95 33.74 38.25
C PRO A 13 6.64 33.19 37.65
N PRO A 14 6.07 33.87 36.64
CA PRO A 14 4.84 33.41 36.01
C PRO A 14 5.03 32.02 35.38
N PRO A 15 4.00 31.16 35.38
CA PRO A 15 4.10 29.83 34.78
C PRO A 15 4.48 29.95 33.31
N SER A 16 5.60 29.33 32.93
CA SER A 16 6.06 29.28 31.53
C SER A 16 5.02 28.54 30.69
N GLY A 17 4.23 29.29 29.91
CA GLY A 17 3.24 28.73 28.99
C GLY A 17 3.92 27.74 28.06
N ASN A 18 3.50 26.47 28.12
CA ASN A 18 4.12 25.36 27.39
C ASN A 18 4.05 25.59 25.87
N PRO A 19 5.15 26.00 25.19
CA PRO A 19 5.13 26.30 23.76
C PRO A 19 5.04 25.04 22.90
N SER A 20 5.09 23.85 23.51
CA SER A 20 5.27 22.58 22.78
C SER A 20 4.02 22.12 22.02
N ALA A 21 2.82 22.48 22.47
CA ALA A 21 1.58 21.98 21.87
C ALA A 21 1.27 22.64 20.52
N SER A 22 1.49 23.95 20.38
CA SER A 22 1.27 24.66 19.10
C SER A 22 2.38 24.32 18.11
N ARG A 23 3.66 24.30 18.54
CA ARG A 23 4.81 23.96 17.69
C ARG A 23 4.71 22.54 17.12
N LYS A 24 4.22 21.57 17.90
CA LYS A 24 3.92 20.20 17.40
C LYS A 24 2.81 20.20 16.34
N LYS A 25 1.74 20.98 16.53
CA LYS A 25 0.66 21.09 15.53
C LYS A 25 1.13 21.72 14.22
N TRP A 26 1.93 22.79 14.30
CA TRP A 26 2.50 23.46 13.12
C TRP A 26 3.55 22.59 12.41
N GLY A 27 4.35 21.82 13.15
CA GLY A 27 5.28 20.84 12.57
C GLY A 27 4.57 19.67 11.87
N ALA A 28 3.46 19.18 12.42
CA ALA A 28 2.64 18.14 11.81
C ALA A 28 1.88 18.65 10.56
N LEU A 29 1.38 19.89 10.59
CA LEU A 29 0.74 20.54 9.44
C LEU A 29 1.74 20.82 8.30
N GLY A 30 2.95 21.25 8.64
CA GLY A 30 4.03 21.47 7.68
C GLY A 30 4.48 20.19 6.99
N THR A 31 4.63 19.09 7.75
CA THR A 31 4.99 17.78 7.19
C THR A 31 3.86 17.17 6.34
N LEU A 32 2.59 17.31 6.74
CA LEU A 32 1.44 16.98 5.89
C LEU A 32 1.46 17.78 4.59
N GLY A 33 1.72 19.09 4.67
CA GLY A 33 1.84 19.96 3.50
C GLY A 33 2.92 19.52 2.52
N VAL A 34 4.10 19.14 3.02
CA VAL A 34 5.22 18.64 2.19
C VAL A 34 4.94 17.27 1.59
N LEU A 35 4.31 16.35 2.34
CA LEU A 35 3.86 15.05 1.83
C LEU A 35 2.81 15.22 0.73
N LEU A 36 1.80 16.05 0.98
CA LEU A 36 0.77 16.39 -0.01
C LEU A 36 1.40 17.05 -1.24
N PHE A 37 2.45 17.87 -1.05
CA PHE A 37 3.17 18.53 -2.15
C PHE A 37 4.05 17.57 -2.96
N LYS A 38 4.69 16.60 -2.31
CA LYS A 38 5.58 15.62 -2.95
C LYS A 38 4.79 14.52 -3.69
N PHE A 39 3.57 14.24 -3.24
CA PHE A 39 2.67 13.24 -3.83
C PHE A 39 1.41 13.86 -4.49
N LYS A 40 1.46 15.13 -4.91
CA LYS A 40 0.31 15.86 -5.48
C LYS A 40 -0.46 15.09 -6.53
N GLY A 41 0.22 14.38 -7.43
CA GLY A 41 -0.43 13.57 -8.46
C GLY A 41 -1.31 12.46 -7.86
N PHE A 42 -0.84 11.78 -6.81
CA PHE A 42 -1.57 10.73 -6.11
C PHE A 42 -2.70 11.31 -5.24
N VAL A 43 -2.43 12.42 -4.53
CA VAL A 43 -3.44 13.13 -3.74
C VAL A 43 -4.57 13.64 -4.64
N LEU A 44 -4.24 14.22 -5.79
CA LEU A 44 -5.22 14.68 -6.77
C LEU A 44 -5.99 13.51 -7.38
N LEU A 45 -5.35 12.38 -7.65
CA LEU A 45 -6.00 11.16 -8.13
C LEU A 45 -6.97 10.57 -7.08
N ALA A 46 -6.56 10.54 -5.81
CA ALA A 46 -7.36 10.07 -4.69
C ALA A 46 -8.56 11.00 -4.41
N LEU A 47 -8.36 12.33 -4.48
CA LEU A 47 -9.42 13.32 -4.25
C LEU A 47 -10.44 13.36 -5.41
N THR A 48 -9.99 13.29 -6.66
CA THR A 48 -10.89 13.32 -7.83
C THR A 48 -11.70 12.03 -7.99
N LYS A 49 -11.23 10.91 -7.42
CA LYS A 49 -11.89 9.60 -7.50
C LYS A 49 -12.39 9.08 -6.15
N GLY A 50 -12.31 9.90 -5.09
CA GLY A 50 -12.69 9.53 -3.72
C GLY A 50 -14.15 9.10 -3.60
N LYS A 51 -15.05 9.64 -4.43
CA LYS A 51 -16.47 9.22 -4.48
C LYS A 51 -16.63 7.73 -4.82
N LEU A 52 -15.75 7.19 -5.66
CA LEU A 52 -15.78 5.77 -6.06
C LEU A 52 -15.19 4.87 -4.97
N VAL A 53 -14.14 5.35 -4.29
CA VAL A 53 -13.58 4.73 -3.08
C VAL A 53 -14.58 4.75 -1.93
N LEU A 54 -15.43 5.78 -1.80
CA LEU A 54 -16.48 5.81 -0.77
C LEU A 54 -17.65 4.88 -1.12
N LEU A 55 -17.92 4.67 -2.42
CA LEU A 55 -19.05 3.87 -2.89
C LEU A 55 -18.94 2.41 -2.46
N GLY A 56 -17.73 1.83 -2.43
CA GLY A 56 -17.54 0.44 -2.00
C GLY A 56 -17.88 0.23 -0.52
N LEU A 57 -17.61 1.23 0.34
CA LEU A 57 -17.94 1.19 1.78
C LEU A 57 -19.44 1.25 2.07
N THR A 58 -20.26 1.67 1.10
CA THR A 58 -21.72 1.71 1.27
C THR A 58 -22.40 0.34 1.16
N LYS A 59 -21.66 -0.71 0.79
CA LYS A 59 -22.22 -2.06 0.64
C LYS A 59 -22.08 -2.85 1.95
N LEU A 60 -23.22 -3.28 2.48
CA LEU A 60 -23.30 -3.97 3.78
C LEU A 60 -22.39 -5.21 3.85
N ASN A 61 -22.36 -6.06 2.81
CA ASN A 61 -21.53 -7.27 2.82
C ASN A 61 -20.03 -6.95 2.83
N THR A 62 -19.61 -5.89 2.13
CA THR A 62 -18.23 -5.39 2.16
C THR A 62 -17.91 -4.89 3.56
N LEU A 63 -18.79 -4.08 4.14
CA LEU A 63 -18.61 -3.54 5.49
C LEU A 63 -18.52 -4.65 6.56
N LEU A 64 -19.42 -5.63 6.52
CA LEU A 64 -19.44 -6.75 7.47
C LEU A 64 -18.19 -7.63 7.36
N SER A 65 -17.78 -7.99 6.14
CA SER A 65 -16.57 -8.79 5.91
C SER A 65 -15.29 -8.03 6.27
N MET A 66 -15.27 -6.72 6.04
CA MET A 66 -14.19 -5.82 6.42
C MET A 66 -14.08 -5.73 7.95
N LEU A 67 -15.20 -5.55 8.67
CA LEU A 67 -15.24 -5.54 10.13
C LEU A 67 -14.79 -6.88 10.74
N ALA A 68 -15.21 -8.00 10.15
CA ALA A 68 -14.75 -9.33 10.59
C ALA A 68 -13.23 -9.47 10.45
N SER A 69 -12.67 -9.02 9.32
CA SER A 69 -11.21 -9.02 9.08
C SER A 69 -10.48 -8.09 10.05
N ILE A 70 -11.00 -6.89 10.31
CA ILE A 70 -10.47 -5.98 11.32
C ILE A 70 -10.48 -6.65 12.70
N GLY A 71 -11.57 -7.34 13.07
CA GLY A 71 -11.68 -8.06 14.34
C GLY A 71 -10.56 -9.10 14.52
N VAL A 72 -10.29 -9.91 13.50
CA VAL A 72 -9.20 -10.90 13.53
C VAL A 72 -7.84 -10.22 13.69
N TYR A 73 -7.51 -9.24 12.85
CA TYR A 73 -6.20 -8.57 12.94
C TYR A 73 -6.05 -7.71 14.19
N TRP A 74 -7.16 -7.19 14.74
CA TRP A 74 -7.17 -6.54 16.05
C TRP A 74 -6.74 -7.53 17.13
N LEU A 75 -7.36 -8.71 17.21
CA LEU A 75 -7.02 -9.70 18.24
C LEU A 75 -5.54 -10.12 18.19
N LEU A 76 -4.94 -10.15 17.00
CA LEU A 76 -3.55 -10.56 16.81
C LEU A 76 -2.52 -9.43 17.00
N TYR A 77 -2.83 -8.22 16.53
CA TYR A 77 -1.83 -7.14 16.37
C TYR A 77 -2.30 -5.77 16.89
N GLY A 78 -3.47 -5.70 17.52
CA GLY A 78 -4.08 -4.46 18.02
C GLY A 78 -4.92 -3.73 16.98
N TRP A 79 -5.92 -3.00 17.46
CA TRP A 79 -6.95 -2.40 16.60
C TRP A 79 -6.40 -1.38 15.59
N LYS A 80 -5.33 -0.64 15.96
CA LYS A 80 -4.71 0.35 15.08
C LYS A 80 -4.07 -0.30 13.86
N PHE A 81 -3.37 -1.42 14.06
CA PHE A 81 -2.77 -2.18 12.98
C PHE A 81 -3.86 -2.83 12.13
N GLY A 82 -4.81 -3.54 12.74
CA GLY A 82 -5.90 -4.20 12.02
C GLY A 82 -6.69 -3.24 11.13
N LEU A 83 -7.03 -2.05 11.64
CA LEU A 83 -7.70 -1.02 10.85
C LEU A 83 -6.83 -0.52 9.70
N GLY A 84 -5.59 -0.11 9.97
CA GLY A 84 -4.69 0.42 8.93
C GLY A 84 -4.39 -0.60 7.84
N PHE A 85 -4.24 -1.86 8.23
CA PHE A 85 -3.95 -2.97 7.34
C PHE A 85 -5.13 -3.27 6.40
N VAL A 86 -6.33 -3.38 6.96
CA VAL A 86 -7.55 -3.61 6.16
C VAL A 86 -7.84 -2.42 5.23
N LEU A 87 -7.58 -1.19 5.68
CA LEU A 87 -7.66 0.00 4.81
C LEU A 87 -6.65 -0.06 3.67
N SER A 88 -5.43 -0.56 3.90
CA SER A 88 -4.44 -0.74 2.83
C SER A 88 -4.92 -1.74 1.78
N ILE A 89 -5.50 -2.87 2.20
CA ILE A 89 -6.10 -3.86 1.28
C ILE A 89 -7.28 -3.23 0.54
N TYR A 90 -8.13 -2.47 1.23
CA TYR A 90 -9.26 -1.79 0.60
C TYR A 90 -8.83 -0.84 -0.52
N VAL A 91 -7.78 -0.05 -0.29
CA VAL A 91 -7.21 0.86 -1.30
C VAL A 91 -6.68 0.08 -2.51
N HIS A 92 -6.03 -1.06 -2.29
CA HIS A 92 -5.62 -1.97 -3.35
C HIS A 92 -6.83 -2.46 -4.18
N GLU A 93 -7.86 -3.00 -3.54
CA GLU A 93 -9.06 -3.50 -4.25
C GLU A 93 -9.78 -2.41 -5.05
N MET A 94 -9.84 -1.19 -4.51
CA MET A 94 -10.41 -0.05 -5.23
C MET A 94 -9.61 0.29 -6.49
N GLY A 95 -8.31 0.03 -6.51
CA GLY A 95 -7.49 0.14 -7.72
C GLY A 95 -8.03 -0.72 -8.87
N HIS A 96 -8.37 -1.99 -8.60
CA HIS A 96 -8.99 -2.87 -9.60
C HIS A 96 -10.37 -2.38 -10.02
N VAL A 97 -11.22 -2.01 -9.07
CA VAL A 97 -12.58 -1.51 -9.35
C VAL A 97 -12.53 -0.28 -10.25
N MET A 98 -11.61 0.64 -9.97
CA MET A 98 -11.41 1.84 -10.76
C MET A 98 -10.89 1.53 -12.17
N ALA A 99 -9.99 0.55 -12.32
CA ALA A 99 -9.51 0.12 -13.63
C ALA A 99 -10.63 -0.54 -14.46
N LEU A 100 -11.42 -1.43 -13.85
CA LEU A 100 -12.58 -2.05 -14.48
C LEU A 100 -13.62 -1.01 -14.92
N ALA A 101 -13.89 -0.02 -14.07
CA ALA A 101 -14.80 1.07 -14.40
C ALA A 101 -14.34 1.89 -15.62
N ARG A 102 -13.02 2.04 -15.84
CA ARG A 102 -12.50 2.72 -17.04
C ARG A 102 -12.76 1.94 -18.33
N TYR A 103 -12.85 0.62 -18.24
CA TYR A 103 -13.22 -0.24 -19.37
C TYR A 103 -14.74 -0.48 -19.47
N GLY A 104 -15.55 0.23 -18.67
CA GLY A 104 -17.00 0.03 -18.65
C GLY A 104 -17.44 -1.32 -18.06
N ILE A 105 -16.53 -2.05 -17.40
CA ILE A 105 -16.82 -3.36 -16.83
C ILE A 105 -17.35 -3.18 -15.40
N PRO A 106 -18.58 -3.62 -15.09
CA PRO A 106 -19.13 -3.49 -13.75
C PRO A 106 -18.44 -4.48 -12.81
N ALA A 107 -17.73 -3.97 -11.80
CA ALA A 107 -17.15 -4.76 -10.72
C ALA A 107 -18.16 -4.94 -9.57
N SER A 108 -18.10 -6.05 -8.86
CA SER A 108 -18.76 -6.14 -7.55
C SER A 108 -18.00 -5.30 -6.52
N ALA A 109 -18.65 -5.04 -5.38
CA ALA A 109 -17.92 -4.54 -4.23
C ALA A 109 -16.95 -5.62 -3.70
N PRO A 110 -15.81 -5.23 -3.09
CA PRO A 110 -14.85 -6.19 -2.55
C PRO A 110 -15.44 -7.00 -1.41
N MET A 111 -15.05 -8.26 -1.32
CA MET A 111 -15.35 -9.14 -0.19
C MET A 111 -14.05 -9.50 0.51
N PHE A 112 -13.96 -9.21 1.80
CA PHE A 112 -12.78 -9.51 2.61
C PHE A 112 -12.90 -10.90 3.22
N ILE A 113 -11.86 -11.71 3.10
CA ILE A 113 -11.73 -12.98 3.80
C ILE A 113 -10.55 -12.83 4.75
N PRO A 114 -10.75 -12.96 6.08
CA PRO A 114 -9.65 -12.94 7.03
C PRO A 114 -8.56 -13.94 6.62
N PHE A 115 -7.29 -13.56 6.77
CA PHE A 115 -6.10 -14.32 6.36
C PHE A 115 -5.87 -14.47 4.85
N PHE A 116 -6.93 -14.51 4.03
CA PHE A 116 -6.83 -14.74 2.59
C PHE A 116 -6.83 -13.45 1.75
N GLY A 117 -7.15 -12.30 2.35
CA GLY A 117 -7.13 -10.99 1.70
C GLY A 117 -8.52 -10.52 1.30
N ALA A 118 -8.64 -9.88 0.14
CA ALA A 118 -9.92 -9.51 -0.43
C ALA A 118 -9.98 -9.94 -1.89
N PHE A 119 -11.20 -10.06 -2.42
CA PHE A 119 -11.38 -10.30 -3.83
C PHE A 119 -12.63 -9.58 -4.33
N ILE A 120 -12.61 -9.22 -5.61
CA ILE A 120 -13.77 -8.72 -6.34
C ILE A 120 -14.28 -9.77 -7.31
N ARG A 121 -15.60 -9.87 -7.45
CA ARG A 121 -16.23 -10.71 -8.45
C ARG A 121 -16.37 -9.91 -9.74
N LEU A 122 -15.77 -10.43 -10.81
CA LEU A 122 -15.96 -9.91 -12.15
C LEU A 122 -17.34 -10.32 -12.67
N LYS A 123 -18.11 -9.35 -13.20
CA LYS A 123 -19.37 -9.64 -13.91
C LYS A 123 -19.15 -9.86 -15.41
N ALA A 124 -18.05 -9.35 -15.95
CA ALA A 124 -17.58 -9.58 -17.31
C ALA A 124 -16.04 -9.55 -17.32
N TYR A 125 -15.44 -10.20 -18.30
CA TYR A 125 -13.98 -10.27 -18.46
C TYR A 125 -13.46 -9.17 -19.39
N PRO A 126 -12.24 -8.65 -19.16
CA PRO A 126 -11.59 -7.73 -20.10
C PRO A 126 -11.47 -8.32 -21.51
N ALA A 127 -11.53 -7.48 -22.54
CA ALA A 127 -11.59 -7.93 -23.93
C ALA A 127 -10.23 -8.39 -24.46
N THR A 128 -9.14 -7.82 -23.93
CA THR A 128 -7.77 -8.15 -24.35
C THR A 128 -6.87 -8.53 -23.17
N ALA A 129 -5.80 -9.30 -23.46
CA ALA A 129 -4.79 -9.65 -22.45
C ALA A 129 -4.10 -8.41 -21.85
N GLY A 130 -3.90 -7.35 -22.65
CA GLY A 130 -3.34 -6.08 -22.18
C GLY A 130 -4.28 -5.34 -21.22
N GLU A 131 -5.58 -5.31 -21.50
CA GLU A 131 -6.57 -4.75 -20.56
C GLU A 131 -6.62 -5.54 -19.25
N ASP A 132 -6.66 -6.87 -19.33
CA ASP A 132 -6.65 -7.73 -18.15
C ASP A 132 -5.40 -7.52 -17.29
N ALA A 133 -4.23 -7.40 -17.94
CA ALA A 133 -2.98 -7.08 -17.28
C ALA A 133 -3.01 -5.70 -16.61
N ARG A 134 -3.49 -4.66 -17.29
CA ARG A 134 -3.61 -3.31 -16.70
C ARG A 134 -4.59 -3.26 -15.53
N VAL A 135 -5.69 -4.03 -15.59
CA VAL A 135 -6.60 -4.17 -14.44
C VAL A 135 -5.90 -4.90 -13.29
N GLY A 136 -5.18 -5.99 -13.56
CA GLY A 136 -4.40 -6.70 -12.57
C GLY A 136 -3.37 -5.80 -11.88
N LEU A 137 -2.58 -5.03 -12.64
CA LEU A 137 -1.56 -4.14 -12.06
C LEU A 137 -2.13 -2.89 -11.37
N ALA A 138 -3.41 -2.58 -11.54
CA ALA A 138 -4.03 -1.42 -10.91
C ALA A 138 -4.14 -1.58 -9.39
N GLY A 139 -4.43 -2.78 -8.87
CA GLY A 139 -4.45 -3.04 -7.43
C GLY A 139 -3.10 -2.78 -6.78
N PRO A 140 -2.03 -3.45 -7.23
CA PRO A 140 -0.66 -3.24 -6.74
C PRO A 140 -0.19 -1.78 -6.84
N LEU A 141 -0.62 -1.04 -7.87
CA LEU A 141 -0.31 0.38 -8.01
C LEU A 141 -0.95 1.24 -6.92
N TRP A 142 -2.23 1.00 -6.62
CA TRP A 142 -2.92 1.71 -5.53
C TRP A 142 -2.42 1.26 -4.14
N GLY A 143 -2.12 -0.02 -3.98
CA GLY A 143 -1.51 -0.58 -2.79
C GLY A 143 -0.11 -0.02 -2.52
N LEU A 144 0.72 0.18 -3.55
CA LEU A 144 1.99 0.90 -3.44
C LEU A 144 1.75 2.33 -2.94
N GLY A 145 0.73 3.02 -3.46
CA GLY A 145 0.35 4.35 -2.97
C GLY A 145 0.00 4.37 -1.48
N ALA A 146 -0.76 3.38 -1.00
CA ALA A 146 -1.06 3.22 0.42
C ALA A 146 0.20 2.94 1.26
N ALA A 147 1.10 2.08 0.78
CA ALA A 147 2.36 1.76 1.45
C ALA A 147 3.28 2.99 1.53
N LEU A 148 3.40 3.76 0.45
CA LEU A 148 4.16 5.02 0.41
C LEU A 148 3.59 6.08 1.34
N ALA A 149 2.26 6.19 1.43
CA ALA A 149 1.61 7.09 2.39
C ALA A 149 1.95 6.71 3.83
N CYS A 150 1.89 5.42 4.17
CA CYS A 150 2.28 4.92 5.49
C CYS A 150 3.77 5.18 5.76
N MET A 151 4.65 4.91 4.80
CA MET A 151 6.09 5.17 4.92
C MET A 151 6.38 6.66 5.16
N GLY A 152 5.67 7.55 4.45
CA GLY A 152 5.77 8.99 4.63
C GLY A 152 5.34 9.45 6.02
N ILE A 153 4.23 8.91 6.54
CA ILE A 153 3.77 9.19 7.91
C ILE A 153 4.79 8.68 8.93
N TRP A 154 5.35 7.49 8.73
CA TRP A 154 6.40 6.97 9.59
C TRP A 154 7.63 7.89 9.61
N GLN A 155 8.14 8.30 8.44
CA GLN A 155 9.29 9.21 8.37
C GLN A 155 9.03 10.55 9.07
N ALA A 156 7.79 11.05 9.04
CA ALA A 156 7.41 12.30 9.69
C ALA A 156 7.18 12.17 11.21
N THR A 157 6.78 10.98 11.69
CA THR A 157 6.30 10.80 13.08
C THR A 157 7.16 9.87 13.93
N GLY A 158 8.02 9.06 13.31
CA GLY A 158 8.76 7.96 13.95
C GLY A 158 7.88 6.77 14.37
N SER A 159 6.59 6.74 14.02
CA SER A 159 5.67 5.71 14.51
C SER A 159 5.93 4.33 13.91
N GLY A 160 6.34 3.37 14.75
CA GLY A 160 6.57 1.98 14.34
C GLY A 160 5.34 1.30 13.71
N LEU A 161 4.12 1.72 14.08
CA LEU A 161 2.88 1.25 13.46
C LEU A 161 2.86 1.54 11.95
N PHE A 162 3.18 2.76 11.53
CA PHE A 162 3.16 3.14 10.12
C PHE A 162 4.32 2.52 9.33
N ALA A 163 5.47 2.28 9.98
CA ALA A 163 6.54 1.48 9.40
C ALA A 163 6.08 0.03 9.12
N ALA A 164 5.41 -0.58 10.10
CA ALA A 164 4.86 -1.92 9.95
C ALA A 164 3.79 -1.99 8.85
N LEU A 165 2.86 -1.03 8.81
CA LEU A 165 1.83 -0.96 7.77
C LEU A 165 2.42 -0.75 6.37
N ALA A 166 3.45 0.09 6.23
CA ALA A 166 4.16 0.27 4.98
C ALA A 166 4.88 -1.02 4.54
N ARG A 167 5.59 -1.68 5.46
CA ARG A 167 6.33 -2.93 5.19
C ARG A 167 5.38 -4.05 4.78
N VAL A 168 4.36 -4.32 5.58
CA VAL A 168 3.39 -5.39 5.32
C VAL A 168 2.54 -5.06 4.08
N GLY A 169 2.17 -3.78 3.89
CA GLY A 169 1.51 -3.32 2.68
C GLY A 169 2.37 -3.59 1.44
N ALA A 170 3.66 -3.27 1.47
CA ALA A 170 4.57 -3.58 0.37
C ALA A 170 4.66 -5.09 0.11
N TRP A 171 4.82 -5.87 1.18
CA TRP A 171 4.89 -7.33 1.13
C TRP A 171 3.66 -7.97 0.47
N ILE A 172 2.45 -7.55 0.84
CA ILE A 172 1.20 -8.07 0.23
C ILE A 172 1.07 -7.71 -1.24
N ASN A 173 1.52 -6.52 -1.63
CA ASN A 173 1.50 -6.15 -3.04
C ASN A 173 2.52 -6.98 -3.85
N VAL A 174 3.70 -7.30 -3.29
CA VAL A 174 4.65 -8.23 -3.94
C VAL A 174 4.06 -9.64 -4.01
N PHE A 175 3.39 -10.11 -2.95
CA PHE A 175 2.67 -11.39 -2.96
C PHE A 175 1.63 -11.43 -4.09
N ASN A 176 0.82 -10.39 -4.26
CA ASN A 176 -0.15 -10.31 -5.36
C ASN A 176 0.52 -10.20 -6.74
N LEU A 177 1.77 -9.75 -6.82
CA LEU A 177 2.55 -9.76 -8.06
C LEU A 177 3.18 -11.12 -8.38
N ILE A 178 3.02 -12.16 -7.56
CA ILE A 178 3.48 -13.50 -7.93
C ILE A 178 2.68 -13.97 -9.17
N PRO A 179 3.35 -14.38 -10.27
CA PRO A 179 2.69 -14.66 -11.53
C PRO A 179 2.06 -16.06 -11.59
N ILE A 180 1.16 -16.36 -10.65
CA ILE A 180 0.44 -17.63 -10.53
C ILE A 180 -1.06 -17.41 -10.35
N TRP A 181 -1.85 -18.42 -10.74
CA TRP A 181 -3.29 -18.49 -10.46
C TRP A 181 -4.05 -17.21 -10.90
N GLN A 182 -4.87 -16.68 -10.01
CA GLN A 182 -5.71 -15.49 -10.13
C GLN A 182 -5.08 -14.27 -9.43
N LEU A 183 -3.83 -14.38 -8.95
CA LEU A 183 -3.11 -13.23 -8.43
C LEU A 183 -2.89 -12.20 -9.55
N ASP A 184 -2.71 -10.94 -9.16
CA ASP A 184 -2.54 -9.83 -10.08
C ASP A 184 -1.36 -9.99 -11.03
N GLY A 185 -0.26 -10.55 -10.52
CA GLY A 185 0.91 -10.88 -11.31
C GLY A 185 0.61 -11.87 -12.42
N GLY A 186 -0.29 -12.83 -12.16
CA GLY A 186 -0.73 -13.81 -13.14
C GLY A 186 -1.47 -13.16 -14.31
N ARG A 187 -2.35 -12.20 -14.00
CA ARG A 187 -3.06 -11.37 -14.99
C ARG A 187 -2.09 -10.47 -15.76
N GLY A 188 -1.16 -9.83 -15.05
CA GLY A 188 -0.09 -9.02 -15.65
C GLY A 188 0.73 -9.79 -16.69
N PHE A 189 1.10 -11.03 -16.38
CA PHE A 189 1.94 -11.87 -17.24
C PHE A 189 1.27 -12.30 -18.55
N ARG A 190 -0.06 -12.23 -18.66
CA ARG A 190 -0.78 -12.56 -19.90
C ARG A 190 -0.44 -11.62 -21.06
N ALA A 191 0.00 -10.40 -20.75
CA ALA A 191 0.43 -9.42 -21.75
C ALA A 191 1.96 -9.39 -21.98
N LEU A 192 2.72 -10.26 -21.30
CA LEU A 192 4.18 -10.28 -21.36
C LEU A 192 4.70 -11.39 -22.27
N THR A 193 5.69 -11.05 -23.10
CA THR A 193 6.46 -12.01 -23.92
C THR A 193 7.40 -12.84 -23.06
N ARG A 194 7.93 -13.94 -23.61
CA ARG A 194 8.96 -14.74 -22.93
C ARG A 194 10.18 -13.89 -22.51
N HIS A 195 10.60 -12.94 -23.36
CA HIS A 195 11.71 -12.04 -23.04
C HIS A 195 11.39 -11.15 -21.82
N HIS A 196 10.21 -10.51 -21.81
CA HIS A 196 9.76 -9.72 -20.65
C HIS A 196 9.69 -10.56 -19.37
N ARG A 197 9.16 -11.80 -19.44
CA ARG A 197 9.09 -12.72 -18.29
C ARG A 197 10.48 -13.03 -17.71
N MET A 198 11.48 -13.25 -18.57
CA MET A 198 12.87 -13.46 -18.13
C MET A 198 13.51 -12.20 -17.53
N LEU A 199 13.24 -11.02 -18.09
CA LEU A 199 13.72 -9.76 -17.51
C LEU A 199 13.11 -9.50 -16.13
N ILE A 200 11.81 -9.77 -15.96
CA ILE A 200 11.15 -9.70 -14.65
C ILE A 200 11.77 -10.70 -13.68
N ALA A 201 12.04 -11.94 -14.11
CA ALA A 201 12.70 -12.93 -13.27
C ALA A 201 14.08 -12.46 -12.78
N ALA A 202 14.90 -11.92 -13.70
CA ALA A 202 16.22 -11.39 -13.38
C ALA A 202 16.14 -10.19 -12.43
N LEU A 203 15.24 -9.24 -12.69
CA LEU A 203 14.99 -8.10 -11.81
C LEU A 203 14.58 -8.56 -10.40
N SER A 204 13.63 -9.50 -10.31
CA SER A 204 13.18 -10.05 -9.03
C SER A 204 14.31 -10.74 -8.26
N ALA A 205 15.19 -11.47 -8.94
CA ALA A 205 16.37 -12.09 -8.31
C ALA A 205 17.37 -11.03 -7.79
N VAL A 206 17.63 -9.96 -8.56
CA VAL A 206 18.49 -8.85 -8.12
C VAL A 206 17.89 -8.13 -6.91
N LEU A 207 16.59 -7.83 -6.95
CA LEU A 207 15.90 -7.19 -5.84
C LEU A 207 15.86 -8.09 -4.59
N TRP A 208 15.74 -9.41 -4.77
CA TRP A 208 15.88 -10.37 -3.67
C TRP A 208 17.29 -10.32 -3.07
N MET A 209 18.35 -10.34 -3.88
CA MET A 209 19.72 -10.23 -3.38
C MET A 209 19.94 -8.92 -2.59
N TRP A 210 19.31 -7.83 -3.02
CA TRP A 210 19.41 -6.54 -2.34
C TRP A 210 18.64 -6.49 -1.02
N THR A 211 17.42 -7.03 -0.98
CA THR A 211 16.50 -6.86 0.16
C THR A 211 16.43 -8.08 1.09
N SER A 212 16.94 -9.22 0.64
CA SER A 212 16.74 -10.56 1.23
C SER A 212 15.26 -10.96 1.40
N GLU A 213 14.33 -10.31 0.68
CA GLU A 213 12.91 -10.57 0.86
C GLU A 213 12.42 -11.80 0.07
N THR A 214 11.94 -12.80 0.80
CA THR A 214 11.61 -14.14 0.27
C THR A 214 10.54 -14.10 -0.82
N MET A 215 9.57 -13.18 -0.77
CA MET A 215 8.56 -13.10 -1.83
C MET A 215 9.16 -12.76 -3.20
N LEU A 216 10.27 -12.02 -3.26
CA LEU A 216 10.90 -11.66 -4.53
C LEU A 216 11.54 -12.87 -5.23
N ILE A 217 12.14 -13.80 -4.47
CA ILE A 217 12.65 -15.05 -5.08
C ILE A 217 11.49 -15.93 -5.55
N VAL A 218 10.34 -15.93 -4.86
CA VAL A 218 9.13 -16.62 -5.33
C VAL A 218 8.63 -16.01 -6.64
N VAL A 219 8.59 -14.68 -6.76
CA VAL A 219 8.26 -14.01 -8.03
C VAL A 219 9.25 -14.41 -9.12
N ALA A 220 10.55 -14.46 -8.84
CA ALA A 220 11.56 -14.84 -9.83
C ALA A 220 11.35 -16.28 -10.34
N ILE A 221 11.19 -17.26 -9.44
CA ILE A 221 10.95 -18.66 -9.78
C ILE A 221 9.66 -18.81 -10.58
N ALA A 222 8.57 -18.19 -10.11
CA ALA A 222 7.29 -18.24 -10.81
C ALA A 222 7.38 -17.58 -12.20
N SER A 223 8.16 -16.51 -12.34
CA SER A 223 8.39 -15.84 -13.64
C SER A 223 9.11 -16.76 -14.63
N VAL A 224 10.12 -17.51 -14.18
CA VAL A 224 10.81 -18.52 -15.00
C VAL A 224 9.87 -19.65 -15.38
N TRP A 225 9.08 -20.18 -14.44
CA TRP A 225 8.08 -21.21 -14.72
C TRP A 225 7.07 -20.76 -15.79
N ARG A 226 6.63 -19.50 -15.74
CA ARG A 226 5.73 -18.90 -16.74
C ARG A 226 6.35 -18.76 -18.13
N CYS A 227 7.66 -18.91 -18.32
CA CYS A 227 8.25 -18.96 -19.66
C CYS A 227 7.89 -20.24 -20.43
N PHE A 228 7.47 -21.29 -19.72
CA PHE A 228 7.09 -22.58 -20.28
C PHE A 228 5.58 -22.75 -20.49
N THR A 229 4.75 -21.78 -20.07
CA THR A 229 3.31 -21.80 -20.31
C THR A 229 2.97 -21.26 -21.71
N LYS A 230 1.95 -21.83 -22.35
CA LYS A 230 1.55 -21.52 -23.74
C LYS A 230 0.63 -20.30 -23.89
N ASP A 231 0.71 -19.36 -22.96
CA ASP A 231 -0.19 -18.19 -22.88
C ASP A 231 0.54 -16.88 -23.19
N THR A 232 1.53 -16.93 -24.08
CA THR A 232 2.17 -15.73 -24.63
C THR A 232 1.22 -14.98 -25.55
N PRO A 233 1.11 -13.65 -25.42
CA PRO A 233 0.21 -12.86 -26.24
C PRO A 233 0.68 -12.79 -27.69
N GLY A 234 -0.25 -12.59 -28.62
CA GLY A 234 0.06 -12.34 -30.04
C GLY A 234 0.71 -10.98 -30.30
N GLN A 235 0.49 -10.00 -29.42
CA GLN A 235 1.17 -8.70 -29.45
C GLN A 235 1.68 -8.33 -28.05
N PRO A 236 2.96 -7.90 -27.91
CA PRO A 236 3.52 -7.45 -26.63
C PRO A 236 2.88 -6.14 -26.16
N ASP A 237 2.77 -5.99 -24.84
CA ASP A 237 2.44 -4.71 -24.19
C ASP A 237 3.60 -4.25 -23.31
N ASP A 238 4.45 -3.37 -23.88
CA ASP A 238 5.65 -2.86 -23.20
C ASP A 238 5.30 -1.98 -22.00
N MET A 239 4.15 -1.29 -22.04
CA MET A 239 3.70 -0.46 -20.92
C MET A 239 3.41 -1.31 -19.69
N VAL A 240 2.75 -2.46 -19.88
CA VAL A 240 2.52 -3.43 -18.80
C VAL A 240 3.85 -3.93 -18.25
N PHE A 241 4.83 -4.21 -19.11
CA PHE A 241 6.16 -4.63 -18.67
C PHE A 241 6.83 -3.59 -17.76
N TYR A 242 6.92 -2.33 -18.20
CA TYR A 242 7.53 -1.27 -17.39
C TYR A 242 6.77 -1.00 -16.10
N GLN A 243 5.44 -1.06 -16.14
CA GLN A 243 4.61 -0.91 -14.93
C GLN A 243 4.91 -2.05 -13.93
N PHE A 244 4.97 -3.29 -14.39
CA PHE A 244 5.28 -4.44 -13.52
C PHE A 244 6.67 -4.31 -12.89
N ALA A 245 7.69 -4.04 -13.71
CA ALA A 245 9.07 -3.87 -13.26
C ALA A 245 9.19 -2.72 -12.25
N GLY A 246 8.56 -1.58 -12.55
CA GLY A 246 8.52 -0.41 -11.67
C GLY A 246 7.83 -0.68 -10.34
N LEU A 247 6.72 -1.44 -10.35
CA LEU A 247 6.03 -1.85 -9.12
C LEU A 247 6.93 -2.73 -8.24
N LEU A 248 7.58 -3.75 -8.82
CA LEU A 248 8.51 -4.61 -8.06
C LEU A 248 9.64 -3.79 -7.42
N ALA A 249 10.28 -2.92 -8.19
CA ALA A 249 11.38 -2.10 -7.70
C ALA A 249 10.93 -1.14 -6.59
N ALA A 250 9.79 -0.46 -6.79
CA ALA A 250 9.27 0.48 -5.80
C ALA A 250 8.82 -0.21 -4.51
N LEU A 251 8.15 -1.36 -4.61
CA LEU A 251 7.71 -2.14 -3.45
C LEU A 251 8.90 -2.72 -2.68
N ALA A 252 9.91 -3.24 -3.39
CA ALA A 252 11.17 -3.69 -2.77
C ALA A 252 11.89 -2.54 -2.06
N ALA A 253 11.91 -1.33 -2.64
CA ALA A 253 12.47 -0.15 -2.00
C ALA A 253 11.71 0.25 -0.72
N VAL A 254 10.37 0.22 -0.74
CA VAL A 254 9.57 0.46 0.48
C VAL A 254 9.89 -0.58 1.55
N TYR A 255 9.98 -1.86 1.18
CA TYR A 255 10.36 -2.92 2.10
C TYR A 255 11.75 -2.67 2.70
N ALA A 256 12.76 -2.39 1.87
CA ALA A 256 14.13 -2.14 2.32
C ALA A 256 14.25 -0.92 3.24
N VAL A 257 13.56 0.17 2.91
CA VAL A 257 13.59 1.40 3.73
C VAL A 257 12.89 1.20 5.06
N THR A 258 11.82 0.42 5.08
CA THR A 258 11.08 0.10 6.31
C THR A 258 11.72 -1.04 7.10
N ALA A 259 12.68 -1.78 6.50
CA ALA A 259 13.39 -2.93 7.07
C ALA A 259 14.25 -2.62 8.32
N GLY A 260 14.55 -1.34 8.58
CA GLY A 260 15.37 -0.90 9.72
C GLY A 260 14.84 -1.37 11.09
N PRO A 261 15.69 -1.29 12.15
CA PRO A 261 15.37 -1.85 13.46
C PRO A 261 14.06 -1.25 13.95
N ALA A 262 13.03 -2.10 13.98
CA ALA A 262 11.74 -1.72 14.50
C ALA A 262 11.94 -1.40 15.98
N GLN A 263 11.91 -0.12 16.32
CA GLN A 263 11.80 0.32 17.70
C GLN A 263 10.37 0.01 18.15
N PHE A 264 10.16 -1.23 18.61
CA PHE A 264 8.99 -1.63 19.38
C PHE A 264 9.26 -1.35 20.86
#